data_AF-W7QEM9-F1
#
_entry.id   AF-W7QEM9-F1
#
_cell.length_a   1.000
_cell.length_b   1.000
_cell.length_c   1.000
_cell.angle_alpha   90.00
_cell.angle_beta   90.00
_cell.angle_gamma   90.00
#
_symmetry.space_group_name_H-M   'P 1'
#
loop_
_entity.id
_entity.type
_entity.pdbx_description
1 polymer ?
#
loop_
_entity_poly.entity_id
_entity_poly.type
_entity_poly.pdbx_seq_one_letter_code
_entity_poly.pdbx_strand_id
1 'polypeptide(L)'
;MALTQMQIIQSLGEAMAWFERELNWGVPATELRHLCGRIGELYAALITNGQMATEVNQQGYDVVSGEGERISVKTTATMGPAGHVTFNANSLEYVDRVIILRINTDEMQIETLLNAPAPEVLKYMSAARGGKLRVPLGRLSQKDRPRNELKVLREVELEGYTVRELENGSIEVERGGVLQVPAKPELRDLARKLNLSLLNSNGNPFNTRQLGTLIIKSLSEQ
;
A
#
# COMPACT_ATOMS: atom_id res chain seq x y z
N MET A 1 -9.18 24.07 13.04
CA MET A 1 -9.87 24.36 11.77
C MET A 1 -9.83 23.10 10.92
N ALA A 2 -10.95 22.72 10.29
CA ALA A 2 -10.96 21.57 9.39
C ALA A 2 -10.05 21.83 8.17
N LEU A 3 -9.34 20.80 7.72
CA LEU A 3 -8.50 20.88 6.52
C LEU A 3 -9.38 20.73 5.28
N THR A 4 -9.13 21.51 4.24
CA THR A 4 -9.72 21.24 2.92
C THR A 4 -9.20 19.92 2.37
N GLN A 5 -9.93 19.31 1.43
CA GLN A 5 -9.47 18.10 0.75
C GLN A 5 -8.13 18.30 0.04
N MET A 6 -7.91 19.49 -0.55
CA MET A 6 -6.63 19.86 -1.16
C MET A 6 -5.48 19.84 -0.14
N GLN A 7 -5.70 20.38 1.07
CA GLN A 7 -4.69 20.35 2.12
C GLN A 7 -4.41 18.92 2.61
N ILE A 8 -5.42 18.06 2.71
CA ILE A 8 -5.21 16.63 3.05
C ILE A 8 -4.35 15.94 1.98
N ILE A 9 -4.62 16.19 0.69
CA ILE A 9 -3.84 15.63 -0.42
C ILE A 9 -2.39 16.11 -0.34
N GLN A 10 -2.17 17.41 -0.14
CA GLN A 10 -0.82 17.99 -0.01
C GLN A 10 -0.07 17.40 1.18
N SER A 11 -0.70 17.37 2.37
CA SER A 11 -0.10 16.79 3.56
C SER A 11 0.21 15.29 3.41
N LEU A 12 -0.65 14.54 2.71
CA LEU A 12 -0.37 13.13 2.41
C LEU A 12 0.85 13.00 1.48
N GLY A 13 0.94 13.82 0.44
CA GLY A 13 2.07 13.84 -0.48
C GLY A 13 3.38 14.18 0.23
N GLU A 14 3.38 15.20 1.10
CA GLU A 14 4.53 15.59 1.92
C GLU A 14 4.97 14.47 2.86
N ALA A 15 4.01 13.82 3.54
CA ALA A 15 4.30 12.72 4.45
C ALA A 15 4.89 11.51 3.72
N MET A 16 4.37 11.16 2.55
CA MET A 16 4.91 10.10 1.69
C MET A 16 6.32 10.44 1.19
N ALA A 17 6.58 11.68 0.78
CA ALA A 17 7.90 12.13 0.36
C ALA A 17 8.92 12.17 1.50
N TRP A 18 8.49 12.45 2.73
CA TRP A 18 9.36 12.33 3.91
C TRP A 18 9.65 10.86 4.23
N PHE A 19 8.64 10.00 4.17
CA PHE A 19 8.79 8.56 4.38
C PHE A 19 9.77 7.94 3.38
N GLU A 20 9.68 8.30 2.10
CA GLU A 20 10.65 7.86 1.07
C GLU A 20 12.08 8.27 1.41
N ARG A 21 12.29 9.50 1.88
CA ARG A 21 13.61 10.01 2.27
C ARG A 21 14.22 9.22 3.43
N GLU A 22 13.45 8.95 4.48
CA GLU A 22 13.89 8.15 5.63
C GLU A 22 14.31 6.73 5.19
N LEU A 23 13.53 6.09 4.30
CA LEU A 23 13.89 4.79 3.73
C LEU A 23 15.18 4.84 2.93
N ASN A 24 15.40 5.90 2.13
CA ASN A 24 16.62 6.09 1.36
C ASN A 24 17.85 6.31 2.24
N TRP A 25 17.67 6.83 3.45
CA TRP A 25 18.73 6.90 4.47
C TRP A 25 18.95 5.59 5.22
N GLY A 26 18.20 4.52 4.87
CA GLY A 26 18.33 3.20 5.45
C GLY A 26 17.55 2.99 6.74
N VAL A 27 16.66 3.92 7.11
CA VAL A 27 15.81 3.76 8.30
C VAL A 27 14.75 2.68 8.04
N PRO A 28 14.67 1.62 8.86
CA PRO A 28 13.65 0.60 8.67
C PRO A 28 12.23 1.18 8.85
N ALA A 29 11.31 0.83 7.94
CA ALA A 29 9.93 1.30 8.00
C ALA A 29 9.21 0.99 9.33
N THR A 30 9.64 -0.07 10.04
CA THR A 30 9.12 -0.46 11.35
C THR A 30 9.46 0.51 12.48
N GLU A 31 10.43 1.40 12.27
CA GLU A 31 10.83 2.46 13.20
C GLU A 31 10.04 3.75 12.95
N LEU A 32 9.50 3.93 11.74
CA LEU A 32 8.73 5.10 11.32
C LEU A 32 7.24 5.03 11.70
N ARG A 33 6.91 4.42 12.83
CA ARG A 33 5.51 4.08 13.20
C ARG A 33 4.58 5.28 13.24
N HIS A 34 5.05 6.40 13.79
CA HIS A 34 4.26 7.63 13.87
C HIS A 34 3.95 8.20 12.49
N LEU A 35 4.94 8.20 11.60
CA LEU A 35 4.79 8.66 10.22
C LEU A 35 3.85 7.74 9.44
N CYS A 36 4.01 6.42 9.56
CA CYS A 36 3.09 5.44 8.99
C CYS A 36 1.65 5.65 9.48
N GLY A 37 1.47 5.91 10.79
CA GLY A 37 0.17 6.25 11.37
C GLY A 37 -0.43 7.46 10.71
N ARG A 38 0.34 8.57 10.65
CA ARG A 38 -0.09 9.83 10.03
C ARG A 38 -0.47 9.68 8.55
N ILE A 39 0.34 8.97 7.78
CA ILE A 39 0.07 8.66 6.37
C ILE A 39 -1.27 7.93 6.23
N GLY A 40 -1.51 6.92 7.08
CA GLY A 40 -2.75 6.19 7.03
C GLY A 40 -3.96 7.00 7.44
N GLU A 41 -3.86 7.83 8.47
CA GLU A 41 -4.93 8.74 8.89
C GLU A 41 -5.29 9.73 7.77
N LEU A 42 -4.28 10.34 7.12
CA LEU A 42 -4.47 11.24 6.00
C LEU A 42 -5.11 10.54 4.79
N TYR A 43 -4.64 9.33 4.47
CA TYR A 43 -5.21 8.53 3.39
C TYR A 43 -6.65 8.11 3.68
N ALA A 44 -6.95 7.67 4.91
CA ALA A 44 -8.28 7.32 5.34
C ALA A 44 -9.24 8.53 5.24
N ALA A 45 -8.82 9.69 5.75
CA ALA A 45 -9.58 10.93 5.61
C ALA A 45 -9.83 11.28 4.13
N LEU A 46 -8.84 11.10 3.26
CA LEU A 46 -8.98 11.34 1.83
C LEU A 46 -10.03 10.43 1.17
N ILE A 47 -9.93 9.11 1.38
CA ILE A 47 -10.81 8.14 0.68
C ILE A 47 -12.24 8.13 1.23
N THR A 48 -12.47 8.68 2.43
CA THR A 48 -13.80 8.78 3.04
C THR A 48 -14.37 10.20 3.03
N ASN A 49 -13.76 11.12 2.27
CA ASN A 49 -14.09 12.56 2.25
C ASN A 49 -14.25 13.14 3.67
N GLY A 50 -13.41 12.66 4.59
CA GLY A 50 -13.50 12.92 6.01
C GLY A 50 -12.50 13.96 6.51
N GLN A 51 -12.39 14.01 7.83
CA GLN A 51 -11.43 14.83 8.56
C GLN A 51 -10.73 13.99 9.62
N MET A 52 -9.49 14.35 9.93
CA MET A 52 -8.81 13.80 11.10
C MET A 52 -9.55 14.24 12.37
N ALA A 53 -9.59 13.38 13.38
CA ALA A 53 -10.20 13.71 14.66
C ALA A 53 -9.56 14.99 15.24
N THR A 54 -10.40 15.91 15.72
CA THR A 54 -9.99 17.27 16.12
C THR A 54 -9.28 17.32 17.47
N GLU A 55 -9.47 16.31 18.31
CA GLU A 55 -8.89 16.23 19.65
C GLU A 55 -7.67 15.31 19.70
N VAL A 56 -6.61 15.79 20.34
CA VAL A 56 -5.43 14.97 20.66
C VAL A 56 -5.86 13.99 21.76
N ASN A 57 -5.74 12.68 21.50
CA ASN A 57 -6.21 11.57 22.34
C ASN A 57 -7.71 11.26 22.28
N GLN A 58 -8.36 11.49 21.14
CA GLN A 58 -9.70 10.98 20.89
C GLN A 58 -9.78 9.46 21.15
N GLN A 59 -10.79 9.04 21.90
CA GLN A 59 -10.91 7.64 22.32
C GLN A 59 -11.40 6.76 21.17
N GLY A 60 -10.49 6.00 20.57
CA GLY A 60 -10.79 4.83 19.75
C GLY A 60 -10.85 5.04 18.23
N TYR A 61 -11.04 6.27 17.75
CA TYR A 61 -11.10 6.59 16.33
C TYR A 61 -10.15 7.73 15.96
N ASP A 62 -9.69 7.73 14.72
CA ASP A 62 -8.65 8.62 14.21
C ASP A 62 -9.20 9.59 13.14
N VAL A 63 -10.28 9.19 12.46
CA VAL A 63 -10.91 9.94 11.36
C VAL A 63 -12.43 9.93 11.54
N VAL A 64 -13.08 11.02 11.11
CA VAL A 64 -14.54 11.09 10.95
C VAL A 64 -14.83 11.26 9.45
N SER A 65 -15.63 10.36 8.86
CA SER A 65 -15.95 10.44 7.42
C SER A 65 -16.86 11.62 7.09
N GLY A 66 -17.02 11.94 5.80
CA GLY A 66 -18.00 12.93 5.35
C GLY A 66 -19.44 12.56 5.71
N GLU A 67 -19.72 11.26 5.87
CA GLU A 67 -21.01 10.72 6.33
C GLU A 67 -21.13 10.63 7.86
N GLY A 68 -20.10 11.05 8.61
CA GLY A 68 -20.09 11.05 10.07
C GLY A 68 -19.68 9.75 10.75
N GLU A 69 -19.18 8.74 10.00
CA GLU A 69 -18.67 7.50 10.60
C GLU A 69 -17.37 7.76 11.37
N ARG A 70 -17.26 7.25 12.59
CA ARG A 70 -16.01 7.23 13.38
C ARG A 70 -15.15 6.06 12.92
N ILE A 71 -13.99 6.38 12.36
CA ILE A 71 -13.10 5.42 11.73
C ILE A 71 -11.84 5.23 12.57
N SER A 72 -11.56 3.98 12.94
CA SER A 72 -10.24 3.60 13.47
C SER A 72 -9.33 3.16 12.33
N VAL A 73 -8.13 3.74 12.28
CA VAL A 73 -7.13 3.48 11.26
C VAL A 73 -5.95 2.73 11.88
N LYS A 74 -5.50 1.69 11.19
CA LYS A 74 -4.24 1.01 11.51
C LYS A 74 -3.40 0.86 10.27
N THR A 75 -2.21 1.43 10.31
CA THR A 75 -1.24 1.32 9.23
C THR A 75 -0.10 0.40 9.64
N THR A 76 0.31 -0.47 8.74
CA THR A 76 1.53 -1.28 8.89
C THR A 76 2.46 -1.09 7.70
N ALA A 77 3.76 -1.18 7.93
CA ALA A 77 4.75 -1.31 6.87
C ALA A 77 5.29 -2.76 6.78
N THR A 78 4.75 -3.69 7.56
CA THR A 78 5.13 -5.09 7.52
C THR A 78 4.63 -5.74 6.23
N MET A 79 5.56 -6.30 5.47
CA MET A 79 5.31 -6.99 4.21
C MET A 79 4.96 -8.46 4.43
N GLY A 80 4.13 -9.01 3.54
CA GLY A 80 3.71 -10.40 3.58
C GLY A 80 2.59 -10.72 4.59
N PRO A 81 2.22 -12.01 4.71
CA PRO A 81 1.11 -12.44 5.58
C PRO A 81 1.51 -12.56 7.06
N ALA A 82 2.81 -12.53 7.34
CA ALA A 82 3.33 -12.63 8.70
C ALA A 82 3.13 -11.30 9.45
N GLY A 83 2.58 -11.38 10.65
CA GLY A 83 2.34 -10.23 11.52
C GLY A 83 0.87 -10.03 11.86
N HIS A 84 0.61 -8.98 12.65
CA HIS A 84 -0.73 -8.62 13.08
C HIS A 84 -0.82 -7.12 13.34
N VAL A 85 -2.02 -6.57 13.18
CA VAL A 85 -2.37 -5.27 13.75
C VAL A 85 -3.14 -5.48 15.05
N THR A 86 -3.04 -4.50 15.95
CA THR A 86 -3.65 -4.58 17.27
C THR A 86 -4.64 -3.44 17.49
N PHE A 87 -5.79 -3.78 18.04
CA PHE A 87 -6.82 -2.85 18.50
C PHE A 87 -6.97 -2.96 20.02
N ASN A 88 -7.34 -1.85 20.66
CA ASN A 88 -7.75 -1.86 22.06
C ASN A 88 -9.23 -2.29 22.13
N ALA A 89 -9.51 -3.35 22.89
CA ALA A 89 -10.88 -3.84 23.05
C ALA A 89 -11.80 -2.79 23.69
N ASN A 90 -11.25 -1.99 24.61
CA ASN A 90 -12.00 -1.01 25.41
C ASN A 90 -12.35 0.26 24.63
N SER A 91 -11.89 0.39 23.38
CA SER A 91 -12.17 1.57 22.55
C SER A 91 -12.90 1.23 21.26
N LEU A 92 -13.09 -0.07 20.96
CA LEU A 92 -13.67 -0.51 19.70
C LEU A 92 -15.18 -0.25 19.62
N GLU A 93 -15.85 -0.14 20.77
CA GLU A 93 -17.29 0.20 20.85
C GLU A 93 -17.60 1.63 20.37
N TYR A 94 -16.61 2.52 20.34
CA TYR A 94 -16.76 3.90 19.85
C TYR A 94 -16.48 4.03 18.35
N VAL A 95 -16.24 2.92 17.65
CA VAL A 95 -15.79 2.88 16.26
C VAL A 95 -16.88 2.28 15.38
N ASP A 96 -17.26 3.01 14.34
CA ASP A 96 -18.28 2.55 13.39
C ASP A 96 -17.63 1.74 12.26
N ARG A 97 -16.42 2.12 11.84
CA ARG A 97 -15.68 1.50 10.73
C ARG A 97 -14.19 1.34 11.05
N VAL A 98 -13.58 0.27 10.54
CA VAL A 98 -12.14 0.02 10.67
C VAL A 98 -11.49 -0.02 9.29
N ILE A 99 -10.41 0.73 9.15
CA ILE A 99 -9.57 0.71 7.95
C ILE A 99 -8.17 0.24 8.34
N ILE A 100 -7.71 -0.84 7.70
CA ILE A 100 -6.36 -1.38 7.85
C ILE A 100 -5.61 -1.14 6.55
N LEU A 101 -4.51 -0.41 6.65
CA LEU A 101 -3.68 0.00 5.52
C LEU A 101 -2.30 -0.63 5.63
N ARG A 102 -1.67 -0.82 4.48
CA ARG A 102 -0.28 -1.22 4.36
C ARG A 102 0.47 -0.22 3.49
N ILE A 103 1.62 0.24 3.95
CA ILE A 103 2.55 0.96 3.10
C ILE A 103 3.48 -0.08 2.48
N ASN A 104 3.34 -0.28 1.17
CA ASN A 104 4.22 -1.12 0.38
C ASN A 104 5.48 -0.31 0.04
N THR A 105 6.58 -0.63 0.70
CA THR A 105 7.86 0.09 0.55
C THR A 105 8.57 -0.25 -0.76
N ASP A 106 8.26 -1.39 -1.37
CA ASP A 106 8.84 -1.80 -2.65
C ASP A 106 8.26 -1.03 -3.83
N GLU A 107 6.97 -0.72 -3.74
CA GLU A 107 6.22 -0.02 -4.78
C GLU A 107 6.01 1.47 -4.46
N MET A 108 6.24 1.87 -3.20
CA MET A 108 5.92 3.18 -2.64
C MET A 108 4.43 3.53 -2.79
N GLN A 109 3.57 2.61 -2.34
CA GLN A 109 2.12 2.71 -2.48
C GLN A 109 1.39 2.39 -1.17
N ILE A 110 0.18 2.93 -1.01
CA ILE A 110 -0.72 2.58 0.11
C ILE A 110 -1.72 1.53 -0.39
N GLU A 111 -1.72 0.37 0.26
CA GLU A 111 -2.63 -0.74 0.00
C GLU A 111 -3.73 -0.79 1.08
N THR A 112 -4.98 -0.88 0.65
CA THR A 112 -6.09 -1.14 1.59
C THR A 112 -6.20 -2.65 1.82
N LEU A 113 -5.84 -3.10 3.03
CA LEU A 113 -5.98 -4.50 3.44
C LEU A 113 -7.40 -4.81 3.95
N LEU A 114 -8.02 -3.84 4.62
CA LEU A 114 -9.40 -3.94 5.10
C LEU A 114 -10.04 -2.55 5.11
N ASN A 115 -11.29 -2.47 4.69
CA ASN A 115 -12.15 -1.32 4.90
C ASN A 115 -13.57 -1.89 5.10
N ALA A 116 -14.01 -1.96 6.35
CA ALA A 116 -15.28 -2.60 6.71
C ALA A 116 -15.86 -2.04 8.01
N PRO A 117 -17.19 -2.16 8.22
CA PRO A 117 -17.83 -1.83 9.49
C PRO A 117 -17.21 -2.61 10.66
N ALA A 118 -17.15 -2.00 11.85
CA ALA A 118 -16.56 -2.62 13.03
C ALA A 118 -17.12 -4.02 13.36
N PRO A 119 -18.44 -4.29 13.26
CA PRO A 119 -18.99 -5.63 13.51
C PRO A 119 -18.46 -6.71 12.55
N GLU A 120 -18.14 -6.35 11.31
CA GLU A 120 -17.55 -7.30 10.35
C GLU A 120 -16.09 -7.60 10.69
N VAL A 121 -15.36 -6.60 11.19
CA VAL A 121 -13.93 -6.74 11.53
C VAL A 121 -13.73 -7.70 12.70
N LEU A 122 -14.67 -7.76 13.63
CA LEU A 122 -14.65 -8.71 14.75
C LEU A 122 -14.50 -10.17 14.29
N LYS A 123 -15.01 -10.52 13.09
CA LYS A 123 -14.89 -11.87 12.51
C LYS A 123 -13.43 -12.25 12.20
N TYR A 124 -12.58 -11.27 11.95
CA TYR A 124 -11.16 -11.47 11.64
C TYR A 124 -10.28 -11.43 12.89
N MET A 125 -10.80 -10.90 14.01
CA MET A 125 -10.06 -10.72 15.24
C MET A 125 -9.85 -12.03 16.01
N SER A 126 -8.71 -12.10 16.71
CA SER A 126 -8.40 -13.14 17.69
C SER A 126 -9.04 -12.79 19.03
N ALA A 127 -9.30 -13.78 19.89
CA ALA A 127 -9.76 -13.54 21.26
C ALA A 127 -8.84 -12.55 22.00
N ALA A 128 -9.44 -11.63 22.75
CA ALA A 128 -8.70 -10.59 23.46
C ALA A 128 -7.74 -11.21 24.49
N ARG A 129 -6.47 -10.80 24.44
CA ARG A 129 -5.48 -11.14 25.49
C ARG A 129 -4.90 -9.84 26.03
N GLY A 130 -5.09 -9.60 27.34
CA GLY A 130 -4.64 -8.37 27.99
C GLY A 130 -5.28 -7.10 27.42
N GLY A 131 -6.58 -7.13 27.12
CA GLY A 131 -7.33 -5.97 26.57
C GLY A 131 -7.02 -5.65 25.10
N LYS A 132 -6.22 -6.46 24.41
CA LYS A 132 -5.81 -6.24 23.03
C LYS A 132 -6.40 -7.29 22.10
N LEU A 133 -7.06 -6.83 21.03
CA LEU A 133 -7.58 -7.64 19.93
C LEU A 133 -6.56 -7.63 18.80
N ARG A 134 -6.28 -8.79 18.21
CA ARG A 134 -5.27 -8.93 17.14
C ARG A 134 -5.93 -9.37 15.84
N VAL A 135 -5.60 -8.71 14.74
CA VAL A 135 -5.98 -9.13 13.39
C VAL A 135 -4.73 -9.62 12.67
N PRO A 136 -4.57 -10.93 12.43
CA PRO A 136 -3.45 -11.47 11.65
C PRO A 136 -3.52 -10.99 10.20
N LEU A 137 -2.38 -10.54 9.64
CA LEU A 137 -2.33 -9.98 8.29
C LEU A 137 -2.69 -11.04 7.22
N GLY A 138 -2.31 -12.31 7.44
CA GLY A 138 -2.69 -13.41 6.54
C GLY A 138 -4.19 -13.60 6.34
N ARG A 139 -5.03 -13.22 7.32
CA ARG A 139 -6.50 -13.28 7.17
C ARG A 139 -7.08 -12.14 6.34
N LEU A 140 -6.33 -11.06 6.14
CA LEU A 140 -6.73 -9.92 5.31
C LEU A 140 -6.28 -10.07 3.86
N SER A 141 -5.32 -10.96 3.61
CA SER A 141 -4.65 -11.12 2.32
C SER A 141 -5.45 -11.92 1.28
N GLN A 142 -6.67 -12.38 1.61
CA GLN A 142 -7.48 -13.28 0.77
C GLN A 142 -8.73 -12.61 0.20
N LYS A 143 -8.57 -11.47 -0.48
CA LYS A 143 -9.54 -11.12 -1.51
C LYS A 143 -8.92 -11.48 -2.84
N ASP A 144 -9.31 -12.64 -3.36
CA ASP A 144 -9.22 -12.96 -4.78
C ASP A 144 -9.81 -11.78 -5.54
N ARG A 145 -8.94 -10.88 -6.02
CA ARG A 145 -9.38 -9.95 -7.05
C ARG A 145 -9.67 -10.85 -8.23
N PRO A 146 -10.89 -10.86 -8.79
CA PRO A 146 -11.08 -11.46 -10.09
C PRO A 146 -10.00 -10.85 -10.98
N ARG A 147 -9.18 -11.71 -11.57
CA ARG A 147 -8.23 -11.32 -12.60
C ARG A 147 -9.10 -10.91 -13.78
N ASN A 148 -9.67 -9.70 -13.70
CA ASN A 148 -10.34 -9.09 -14.84
C ASN A 148 -9.36 -9.18 -16.00
N GLU A 149 -9.88 -9.47 -17.18
CA GLU A 149 -9.15 -9.43 -18.45
C GLU A 149 -8.74 -7.97 -18.72
N LEU A 150 -7.81 -7.46 -17.90
CA LEU A 150 -7.26 -6.13 -18.05
C LEU A 150 -6.61 -6.09 -19.42
N LYS A 151 -6.99 -5.07 -20.20
CA LYS A 151 -6.44 -4.93 -21.53
C LYS A 151 -4.93 -4.75 -21.46
N VAL A 152 -4.20 -5.54 -22.24
CA VAL A 152 -2.76 -5.34 -22.49
C VAL A 152 -2.61 -4.10 -23.36
N LEU A 153 -1.88 -3.10 -22.86
CA LEU A 153 -1.58 -1.88 -23.60
C LEU A 153 -0.30 -2.01 -24.43
N ARG A 154 0.72 -2.63 -23.84
CA ARG A 154 2.04 -2.83 -24.44
C ARG A 154 2.59 -4.19 -24.05
N GLU A 155 3.26 -4.84 -24.98
CA GLU A 155 3.88 -6.14 -24.82
C GLU A 155 5.22 -6.16 -25.55
N VAL A 156 6.23 -6.76 -24.94
CA VAL A 156 7.53 -7.02 -25.55
C VAL A 156 8.00 -8.42 -25.17
N GLU A 157 8.74 -9.05 -26.08
CA GLU A 157 9.31 -10.37 -25.87
C GLU A 157 10.84 -10.32 -25.99
N LEU A 158 11.54 -11.00 -25.08
CA LEU A 158 13.00 -11.11 -25.10
C LEU A 158 13.45 -12.43 -24.46
N GLU A 159 14.18 -13.26 -25.20
CA GLU A 159 14.81 -14.50 -24.68
C GLU A 159 13.85 -15.42 -23.88
N GLY A 160 12.61 -15.56 -24.36
CA GLY A 160 11.58 -16.38 -23.69
C GLY A 160 10.88 -15.70 -22.51
N TYR A 161 11.15 -14.41 -22.29
CA TYR A 161 10.37 -13.55 -21.42
C TYR A 161 9.32 -12.80 -22.21
N THR A 162 8.12 -12.65 -21.64
CA THR A 162 7.09 -11.75 -22.13
C THR A 162 6.78 -10.74 -21.04
N VAL A 163 6.98 -9.45 -21.31
CA VAL A 163 6.69 -8.36 -20.37
C VAL A 163 5.49 -7.57 -20.88
N ARG A 164 4.44 -7.48 -20.06
CA ARG A 164 3.18 -6.80 -20.41
C ARG A 164 2.92 -5.65 -19.47
N GLU A 165 2.46 -4.54 -20.03
CA GLU A 165 1.83 -3.47 -19.27
C GLU A 165 0.31 -3.51 -19.49
N LEU A 166 -0.43 -3.58 -18.38
CA LEU A 166 -1.88 -3.60 -18.37
C LEU A 166 -2.44 -2.18 -18.22
N GLU A 167 -3.72 -2.00 -18.55
CA GLU A 167 -4.38 -0.68 -18.55
C GLU A 167 -4.42 0.04 -17.20
N ASN A 168 -4.27 -0.68 -16.08
CA ASN A 168 -4.16 -0.12 -14.74
C ASN A 168 -2.71 0.25 -14.34
N GLY A 169 -1.77 0.11 -15.28
CA GLY A 169 -0.34 0.35 -15.09
C GLY A 169 0.41 -0.76 -14.35
N SER A 170 -0.19 -1.92 -14.08
CA SER A 170 0.56 -3.07 -13.56
C SER A 170 1.41 -3.73 -14.63
N ILE A 171 2.55 -4.28 -14.21
CA ILE A 171 3.46 -5.03 -15.07
C ILE A 171 3.36 -6.51 -14.74
N GLU A 172 3.12 -7.33 -15.75
CA GLU A 172 3.22 -8.79 -15.67
C GLU A 172 4.47 -9.25 -16.42
N VAL A 173 5.11 -10.29 -15.88
CA VAL A 173 6.26 -10.94 -16.52
C VAL A 173 5.96 -12.42 -16.62
N GLU A 174 6.05 -12.97 -17.81
CA GLU A 174 6.05 -14.40 -18.07
C GLU A 174 7.43 -14.86 -18.48
N ARG A 175 7.79 -16.09 -18.11
CA ARG A 175 8.99 -16.78 -18.56
C ARG A 175 8.60 -18.17 -19.04
N GLY A 176 8.79 -18.45 -20.32
CA GLY A 176 8.35 -19.71 -20.93
C GLY A 176 6.84 -19.95 -20.79
N GLY A 177 6.03 -18.88 -20.89
CA GLY A 177 4.57 -18.94 -20.73
C GLY A 177 4.07 -19.06 -19.29
N VAL A 178 4.95 -19.02 -18.28
CA VAL A 178 4.57 -19.07 -16.86
C VAL A 178 4.70 -17.69 -16.23
N LEU A 179 3.62 -17.19 -15.63
CA LEU A 179 3.60 -15.92 -14.90
C LEU A 179 4.53 -15.96 -13.69
N GLN A 180 5.37 -14.93 -13.55
CA GLN A 180 6.34 -14.78 -12.48
C GLN A 180 5.80 -13.82 -11.41
N VAL A 181 5.59 -14.34 -10.20
CA VAL A 181 5.10 -13.58 -9.05
C VAL A 181 6.05 -13.81 -7.86
N PRO A 182 6.80 -12.80 -7.40
CA PRO A 182 6.78 -11.40 -7.85
C PRO A 182 7.52 -11.16 -9.19
N ALA A 183 7.10 -10.14 -9.95
CA ALA A 183 7.68 -9.79 -11.25
C ALA A 183 9.03 -9.03 -11.14
N LYS A 184 9.24 -8.27 -10.06
CA LYS A 184 10.40 -7.37 -9.87
C LYS A 184 11.77 -8.05 -10.04
N PRO A 185 12.03 -9.26 -9.50
CA PRO A 185 13.31 -9.95 -9.68
C PRO A 185 13.64 -10.21 -11.16
N GLU A 186 12.69 -10.72 -11.93
CA GLU A 186 12.88 -11.01 -13.36
C GLU A 186 13.09 -9.73 -14.17
N LEU A 187 12.37 -8.65 -13.84
CA LEU A 187 12.62 -7.33 -14.45
C LEU A 187 14.04 -6.82 -14.17
N ARG A 188 14.59 -7.04 -12.97
CA ARG A 188 15.98 -6.64 -12.66
C ARG A 188 16.98 -7.44 -13.48
N ASP A 189 16.73 -8.72 -13.71
CA ASP A 189 17.59 -9.55 -14.53
C ASP A 189 17.55 -9.12 -16.01
N LEU A 190 16.36 -8.83 -16.54
CA LEU A 190 16.18 -8.28 -17.88
C LEU A 190 16.86 -6.92 -18.04
N ALA A 191 16.71 -6.01 -17.08
CA ALA A 191 17.35 -4.71 -17.10
C ALA A 191 18.89 -4.82 -17.15
N ARG A 192 19.49 -5.75 -16.40
CA ARG A 192 20.94 -5.99 -16.46
C ARG A 192 21.38 -6.49 -17.83
N LYS A 193 20.63 -7.41 -18.45
CA LYS A 193 20.92 -7.91 -19.81
C LYS A 193 20.88 -6.79 -20.85
N LEU A 194 19.93 -5.87 -20.70
CA LEU A 194 19.77 -4.70 -21.57
C LEU A 194 20.70 -3.54 -21.22
N ASN A 195 21.58 -3.69 -20.21
CA ASN A 195 22.45 -2.63 -19.68
C ASN A 195 21.67 -1.35 -19.26
N LEU A 196 20.45 -1.53 -18.76
CA LEU A 196 19.60 -0.45 -18.24
C LEU A 196 19.91 -0.15 -16.77
N SER A 197 19.85 1.12 -16.39
CA SER A 197 19.98 1.53 -14.98
C SER A 197 18.87 0.94 -14.12
N LEU A 198 19.20 0.50 -12.91
CA LEU A 198 18.23 0.12 -11.89
C LEU A 198 17.77 1.30 -11.03
N LEU A 199 18.35 2.48 -11.22
CA LEU A 199 18.07 3.71 -10.48
C LEU A 199 17.40 4.74 -11.38
N ASN A 200 16.46 5.48 -10.80
CA ASN A 200 15.79 6.62 -11.42
C ASN A 200 16.65 7.89 -11.38
N SER A 201 16.13 8.99 -11.96
CA SER A 201 16.83 10.29 -12.03
C SER A 201 17.17 10.89 -10.66
N ASN A 202 16.47 10.47 -9.61
CA ASN A 202 16.68 10.93 -8.24
C ASN A 202 17.62 10.02 -7.44
N GLY A 203 18.17 8.97 -8.08
CA GLY A 203 19.07 8.00 -7.44
C GLY A 203 18.36 6.87 -6.69
N ASN A 204 17.02 6.83 -6.68
CA ASN A 204 16.26 5.78 -6.00
C ASN A 204 16.09 4.56 -6.92
N PRO A 205 16.03 3.33 -6.37
CA PRO A 205 15.72 2.14 -7.16
C PRO A 205 14.36 2.25 -7.87
N PHE A 206 14.28 1.79 -9.11
CA PHE A 206 13.00 1.69 -9.81
C PHE A 206 12.06 0.69 -9.12
N ASN A 207 10.79 1.06 -9.01
CA ASN A 207 9.73 0.11 -8.65
C ASN A 207 9.35 -0.78 -9.85
N THR A 208 8.47 -1.77 -9.63
CA THR A 208 8.11 -2.76 -10.67
C THR A 208 7.52 -2.09 -11.90
N ARG A 209 6.67 -1.06 -11.71
CA ARG A 209 6.04 -0.32 -12.81
C ARG A 209 7.08 0.44 -13.64
N GLN A 210 7.89 1.26 -12.98
CA GLN A 210 8.90 2.08 -13.66
C GLN A 210 9.91 1.22 -14.42
N LEU A 211 10.37 0.12 -13.81
CA LEU A 211 11.32 -0.78 -14.44
C LEU A 211 10.71 -1.51 -15.65
N GLY A 212 9.46 -1.98 -15.52
CA GLY A 212 8.74 -2.60 -16.63
C GLY A 212 8.49 -1.63 -17.78
N THR A 213 8.05 -0.40 -17.50
CA THR A 213 7.88 0.64 -18.52
C THR A 213 9.20 0.98 -19.22
N LEU A 214 10.31 1.06 -18.47
CA LEU A 214 11.64 1.31 -19.05
C LEU A 214 12.07 0.19 -20.00
N ILE A 215 11.90 -1.07 -19.62
CA ILE A 215 12.23 -2.24 -20.45
C ILE A 215 11.37 -2.26 -21.71
N ILE A 216 10.04 -2.09 -21.57
CA ILE A 216 9.11 -2.03 -22.70
C ILE A 216 9.54 -0.94 -23.67
N LYS A 217 9.81 0.27 -23.18
CA LYS A 217 10.24 1.39 -24.01
C LYS A 217 11.54 1.06 -24.75
N SER A 218 12.53 0.55 -24.04
CA SER A 218 13.84 0.20 -24.62
C SER A 218 13.77 -0.87 -25.71
N LEU A 219 12.81 -1.80 -25.64
CA LEU A 219 12.63 -2.86 -26.64
C LEU A 219 11.69 -2.43 -27.78
N SER A 220 10.77 -1.50 -27.54
CA SER A 220 9.87 -0.96 -28.57
C SER A 220 10.51 0.09 -29.48
N GLU A 221 11.59 0.73 -29.02
CA GLU A 221 12.32 1.78 -29.76
C GLU A 221 13.53 1.23 -30.56
N GLN A 222 13.72 -0.09 -30.58
CA GLN A 222 14.70 -0.79 -31.43
C GLN A 222 14.07 -1.23 -32.75
#